data_AF-A0A521IHD4-F1
#
_entry.id   AF-A0A521IHD4-F1
#
_cell.length_a   1.000
_cell.length_b   1.000
_cell.length_c   1.000
_cell.angle_alpha   90.00
_cell.angle_beta   90.00
_cell.angle_gamma   90.00
#
_symmetry.space_group_name_H-M   'P 1'
#
loop_
_entity.id
_entity.type
_entity.pdbx_description
1 polymer ?
#
loop_
_entity_poly.entity_id
_entity_poly.type
_entity_poly.pdbx_seq_one_letter_code
_entity_poly.pdbx_strand_id
1 'polypeptide(L)'
;MRCPHCGNFDDKVIESRTLANGESIRRRRECLGCGYRFTSYERIEEKQFMVVKRDGRRQPFDRKKLEHGIERALEKRPVSMMTVENIVNEIEDLAVMAGKQAHEISTRQLGELVLEKLSAVDKVAYIRFASVYRHFENMEEFIAEVNKVGGEHGGDQ
;
A
#
# COMPACT_ATOMS: atom_id res chain seq x y z
N MET A 1 -30.45 -7.43 -11.04
CA MET A 1 -30.61 -6.81 -9.71
C MET A 1 -31.90 -7.33 -9.11
N ARG A 2 -31.95 -7.68 -7.82
CA ARG A 2 -33.18 -8.20 -7.21
C ARG A 2 -34.26 -7.12 -7.19
N CYS A 3 -35.40 -7.38 -7.83
CA CYS A 3 -36.54 -6.46 -7.86
C CYS A 3 -37.08 -6.26 -6.44
N PRO A 4 -37.21 -5.02 -5.95
CA PRO A 4 -37.71 -4.76 -4.60
C PRO A 4 -39.22 -5.03 -4.44
N HIS A 5 -39.95 -5.16 -5.54
CA HIS A 5 -41.40 -5.40 -5.50
C HIS A 5 -41.75 -6.89 -5.52
N CYS A 6 -41.24 -7.66 -6.50
CA CYS A 6 -41.58 -9.08 -6.66
C CYS A 6 -40.41 -10.04 -6.35
N GLY A 7 -39.20 -9.53 -6.08
CA GLY A 7 -38.04 -10.35 -5.79
C GLY A 7 -37.35 -11.02 -6.98
N ASN A 8 -37.87 -10.88 -8.22
CA ASN A 8 -37.25 -11.47 -9.41
C ASN A 8 -35.87 -10.83 -9.72
N PHE A 9 -34.96 -11.55 -10.37
CA PHE A 9 -33.61 -11.07 -10.69
C PHE A 9 -33.49 -10.45 -12.09
N ASP A 10 -34.47 -10.72 -12.96
CA ASP A 10 -34.50 -10.21 -14.32
C ASP A 10 -34.99 -8.76 -14.38
N ASP A 11 -34.12 -7.88 -14.86
CA ASP A 11 -34.39 -6.48 -15.09
C ASP A 11 -33.69 -5.99 -16.36
N LYS A 12 -34.19 -4.92 -16.95
CA LYS A 12 -33.52 -4.18 -18.03
C LYS A 12 -33.17 -2.77 -17.57
N VAL A 13 -32.00 -2.28 -17.98
CA VAL A 13 -31.59 -0.88 -17.79
C VAL A 13 -32.30 -0.01 -18.84
N ILE A 14 -33.05 0.98 -18.39
CA ILE A 14 -33.75 1.96 -19.24
C ILE A 14 -32.87 3.19 -19.46
N GLU A 15 -32.23 3.68 -18.40
CA GLU A 15 -31.49 4.94 -18.42
C GLU A 15 -30.27 4.81 -17.51
N SER A 16 -29.12 5.35 -17.95
CA SER A 16 -27.89 5.41 -17.15
C SER A 16 -27.38 6.85 -17.13
N ARG A 17 -27.09 7.38 -15.94
CA ARG A 17 -26.48 8.70 -15.75
C ARG A 17 -25.28 8.59 -14.81
N THR A 18 -24.16 9.16 -15.19
CA THR A 18 -22.99 9.32 -14.30
C THR A 18 -23.25 10.45 -13.32
N LEU A 19 -22.97 10.24 -12.02
CA LEU A 19 -23.18 11.21 -10.95
C LEU A 19 -21.87 11.39 -10.16
N ALA A 20 -21.56 12.65 -9.79
CA ALA A 20 -20.38 13.10 -9.04
C ALA A 20 -19.04 12.70 -9.67
N ASN A 21 -18.21 13.64 -10.14
CA ASN A 21 -16.82 13.50 -10.62
C ASN A 21 -16.40 12.21 -11.41
N GLY A 22 -17.33 11.34 -11.83
CA GLY A 22 -17.07 9.99 -12.35
C GLY A 22 -17.20 8.83 -11.34
N GLU A 23 -17.46 9.06 -10.05
CA GLU A 23 -17.36 8.05 -8.98
C GLU A 23 -18.60 7.13 -8.86
N SER A 24 -19.74 7.52 -9.43
CA SER A 24 -20.96 6.71 -9.34
C SER A 24 -21.82 6.75 -10.60
N ILE A 25 -22.56 5.67 -10.84
CA ILE A 25 -23.50 5.53 -11.95
C ILE A 25 -24.89 5.25 -11.39
N ARG A 26 -25.84 6.12 -11.70
CA ARG A 26 -27.26 5.90 -11.43
C ARG A 26 -27.90 5.23 -12.63
N ARG A 27 -28.53 4.06 -12.42
CA ARG A 27 -29.29 3.35 -13.45
C ARG A 27 -30.76 3.26 -13.09
N ARG A 28 -31.64 3.63 -14.01
CA ARG A 28 -33.08 3.33 -13.95
C ARG A 28 -33.30 1.97 -14.57
N ARG A 29 -33.93 1.05 -13.83
CA ARG A 29 -34.18 -0.33 -14.22
C ARG A 29 -35.68 -0.62 -14.21
N GLU A 30 -36.11 -1.57 -15.03
CA GLU A 30 -37.47 -2.11 -15.05
C GLU A 30 -37.41 -3.62 -14.90
N CYS A 31 -38.15 -4.17 -13.94
CA CYS A 31 -38.24 -5.60 -13.74
C CYS A 31 -39.00 -6.26 -14.89
N LEU A 32 -38.43 -7.31 -15.49
CA LEU A 32 -39.07 -8.04 -16.59
C LEU A 32 -40.21 -8.96 -16.11
N GLY A 33 -40.25 -9.30 -14.82
CA GLY A 33 -41.29 -10.16 -14.24
C GLY A 33 -42.56 -9.43 -13.79
N CYS A 34 -42.47 -8.16 -13.41
CA CYS A 34 -43.63 -7.40 -12.90
C CYS A 34 -43.77 -5.96 -13.44
N GLY A 35 -42.86 -5.51 -14.31
CA GLY A 35 -42.86 -4.15 -14.85
C GLY A 35 -42.47 -3.05 -13.86
N TYR A 36 -42.17 -3.37 -12.60
CA TYR A 36 -41.83 -2.38 -11.58
C TYR A 36 -40.51 -1.66 -11.93
N ARG A 37 -40.53 -0.33 -11.87
CA ARG A 37 -39.36 0.52 -12.17
C ARG A 37 -38.67 1.00 -10.90
N PHE A 38 -37.38 0.75 -10.81
CA PHE A 38 -36.56 1.12 -9.66
C PHE A 38 -35.23 1.74 -10.10
N THR A 39 -34.51 2.34 -9.17
CA THR A 39 -33.22 2.99 -9.43
C THR A 39 -32.14 2.29 -8.63
N SER A 40 -31.05 1.92 -9.29
CA SER A 40 -29.84 1.42 -8.64
C SER A 40 -28.72 2.46 -8.74
N TYR A 41 -27.85 2.47 -7.74
CA TYR A 41 -26.61 3.24 -7.75
C TYR A 41 -25.46 2.24 -7.74
N GLU A 42 -24.57 2.37 -8.71
CA GLU A 42 -23.32 1.62 -8.78
C GLU A 42 -22.20 2.59 -8.38
N ARG A 43 -21.30 2.12 -7.51
CA ARG A 43 -20.17 2.90 -6.98
C ARG A 43 -18.94 2.01 -7.05
N ILE A 44 -17.78 2.62 -7.29
CA ILE A 44 -16.51 1.91 -7.12
C ILE A 44 -16.34 1.66 -5.62
N GLU A 45 -16.20 0.40 -5.25
CA GLU A 45 -15.81 0.02 -3.89
C GLU A 45 -14.28 -0.04 -3.86
N GLU A 46 -13.64 1.03 -3.38
CA GLU A 46 -12.21 1.02 -3.13
C GLU A 46 -11.92 0.10 -1.92
N LYS A 47 -11.34 -1.06 -2.20
CA LYS A 47 -10.75 -1.85 -1.12
C LYS A 47 -9.60 -1.04 -0.53
N GLN A 48 -9.56 -0.92 0.80
CA GLN A 48 -8.44 -0.26 1.47
C GLN A 48 -7.22 -1.17 1.43
N PHE A 49 -6.06 -0.62 1.07
CA PHE A 49 -4.81 -1.37 1.10
C PHE A 49 -4.41 -1.67 2.54
N MET A 50 -4.17 -2.94 2.86
CA MET A 50 -3.95 -3.38 4.25
C MET A 50 -2.50 -3.78 4.50
N VAL A 51 -2.05 -3.59 5.74
CA VAL A 51 -0.77 -4.09 6.24
C VAL A 51 -1.01 -5.20 7.26
N VAL A 52 -0.46 -6.38 6.99
CA VAL A 52 -0.48 -7.54 7.90
C VAL A 52 0.72 -7.44 8.86
N LYS A 53 0.44 -7.20 10.13
CA LYS A 53 1.43 -7.12 11.21
C LYS A 53 2.01 -8.49 11.53
N ARG A 54 3.13 -8.53 12.27
CA ARG A 54 3.80 -9.78 12.67
C ARG A 54 2.94 -10.70 13.54
N ASP A 55 2.02 -10.13 14.31
CA ASP A 55 1.04 -10.86 15.12
C ASP A 55 -0.19 -11.30 14.30
N GLY A 56 -0.18 -11.10 12.97
CA GLY A 56 -1.27 -11.44 12.06
C GLY A 56 -2.39 -10.41 12.01
N ARG A 57 -2.35 -9.36 12.84
CA ARG A 57 -3.37 -8.30 12.80
C ARG A 57 -3.30 -7.52 11.48
N ARG A 58 -4.45 -7.14 10.94
CA ARG A 58 -4.56 -6.27 9.76
C ARG A 58 -4.86 -4.85 10.20
N GLN A 59 -4.14 -3.89 9.64
CA GLN A 59 -4.44 -2.47 9.79
C GLN A 59 -4.41 -1.80 8.42
N PRO A 60 -5.17 -0.72 8.19
CA PRO A 60 -5.02 0.07 6.98
C PRO A 60 -3.57 0.53 6.81
N PHE A 61 -3.09 0.54 5.57
CA PHE A 61 -1.82 1.17 5.22
C PHE A 61 -1.89 2.66 5.57
N ASP A 62 -0.82 3.14 6.20
CA ASP A 62 -0.74 4.52 6.68
C ASP A 62 0.56 5.11 6.14
N ARG A 63 0.42 5.89 5.06
CA ARG A 63 1.52 6.55 4.37
C ARG A 63 2.33 7.43 5.32
N LYS A 64 1.68 8.14 6.24
CA LYS A 64 2.35 9.03 7.20
C LYS A 64 3.23 8.24 8.17
N LYS A 65 2.80 7.04 8.59
CA LYS A 65 3.66 6.15 9.41
C LYS A 65 4.89 5.67 8.65
N LEU A 66 4.75 5.36 7.36
CA LEU A 66 5.86 4.95 6.50
C LEU A 66 6.88 6.10 6.35
N GLU A 67 6.38 7.28 5.95
CA GLU A 67 7.16 8.51 5.81
C GLU A 67 7.94 8.83 7.10
N HIS A 68 7.27 8.85 8.24
CA HIS A 68 7.92 9.15 9.52
C HIS A 68 8.98 8.11 9.91
N GLY A 69 8.80 6.83 9.54
CA GLY A 69 9.80 5.79 9.72
C GLY A 69 11.07 6.04 8.89
N ILE A 70 10.89 6.50 7.65
CA ILE A 70 11.97 6.82 6.71
C ILE A 70 12.69 8.11 7.12
N GLU A 71 11.96 9.16 7.49
CA GLU A 71 12.52 10.43 7.99
C GLU A 71 13.43 10.21 9.20
N ARG A 72 12.99 9.39 10.16
CA ARG A 72 13.79 9.04 11.34
C ARG A 72 15.07 8.31 10.98
N ALA A 73 15.06 7.44 9.97
CA ALA A 73 16.27 6.78 9.50
C ALA A 73 17.25 7.78 8.85
N LEU A 74 16.72 8.74 8.10
CA LEU A 74 17.46 9.78 7.37
C LEU A 74 17.82 11.02 8.22
N GLU A 75 17.54 11.02 9.52
CA GLU A 75 17.80 12.17 10.39
C GLU A 75 19.29 12.61 10.34
N LYS A 76 19.54 13.89 10.10
CA LYS A 76 20.89 14.48 9.94
C LYS A 76 21.69 13.89 8.77
N ARG A 77 21.02 13.30 7.77
CA ARG A 77 21.64 12.91 6.50
C ARG A 77 21.43 14.01 5.46
N PRO A 78 22.35 14.18 4.49
CA PRO A 78 22.24 15.19 3.43
C PRO A 78 21.26 14.74 2.33
N VAL A 79 20.02 14.44 2.71
CA VAL A 79 18.96 13.98 1.80
C VAL A 79 17.81 14.98 1.81
N SER A 80 17.36 15.38 0.62
CA SER A 80 16.30 16.38 0.48
C SER A 80 14.92 15.81 0.82
N MET A 81 14.00 16.65 1.31
CA MET A 81 12.62 16.23 1.57
C MET A 81 11.91 15.71 0.31
N MET A 82 12.21 16.29 -0.85
CA MET A 82 11.66 15.81 -2.12
C MET A 82 12.16 14.40 -2.46
N THR A 83 13.39 14.05 -2.10
CA THR A 83 13.89 12.68 -2.22
C THR A 83 13.14 11.74 -1.27
N VAL A 84 12.86 12.17 -0.03
CA VAL A 84 12.07 11.37 0.93
C VAL A 84 10.67 11.09 0.39
N GLU A 85 10.00 12.11 -0.13
CA GLU A 85 8.66 11.97 -0.73
C GLU A 85 8.66 11.01 -1.92
N ASN A 86 9.65 11.11 -2.81
CA ASN A 86 9.80 10.17 -3.93
C ASN A 86 10.02 8.73 -3.46
N ILE A 87 10.86 8.51 -2.44
CA ILE A 87 11.08 7.17 -1.86
C ILE A 87 9.77 6.62 -1.29
N VAL A 88 9.00 7.43 -0.55
CA VAL A 88 7.72 7.02 0.03
C VAL A 88 6.73 6.61 -1.07
N ASN A 89 6.61 7.42 -2.12
CA ASN A 89 5.72 7.13 -3.25
C ASN A 89 6.13 5.83 -3.97
N GLU A 90 7.43 5.65 -4.23
CA GLU A 90 7.93 4.42 -4.85
C GLU A 90 7.67 3.18 -3.99
N ILE A 91 7.82 3.28 -2.67
CA ILE A 91 7.54 2.16 -1.74
C ILE A 91 6.04 1.85 -1.71
N GLU A 92 5.18 2.87 -1.72
CA GLU A 92 3.73 2.71 -1.77
C GLU A 92 3.29 1.97 -3.05
N ASP A 93 3.79 2.41 -4.21
CA ASP A 93 3.52 1.76 -5.50
C ASP A 93 4.00 0.30 -5.52
N LEU A 94 5.22 0.05 -5.07
CA LEU A 94 5.77 -1.31 -4.96
C LEU A 94 4.99 -2.17 -3.99
N ALA A 95 4.52 -1.60 -2.87
CA ALA A 95 3.73 -2.32 -1.90
C ALA A 95 2.37 -2.74 -2.47
N VAL A 96 1.68 -1.83 -3.17
CA VAL A 96 0.40 -2.11 -3.84
C VAL A 96 0.59 -3.18 -4.91
N MET A 97 1.65 -3.07 -5.73
CA MET A 97 1.97 -4.10 -6.74
C MET A 97 2.26 -5.47 -6.10
N ALA A 98 2.97 -5.51 -4.97
CA ALA A 98 3.27 -6.74 -4.25
C ALA A 98 2.01 -7.40 -3.63
N GLY A 99 1.03 -6.59 -3.20
CA GLY A 99 -0.21 -7.09 -2.59
C GLY A 99 -1.20 -7.74 -3.56
N LYS A 100 -1.04 -7.52 -4.87
CA LYS A 100 -1.82 -8.17 -5.95
C LYS A 100 -3.33 -8.23 -5.65
N GLN A 101 -3.93 -9.41 -5.76
CA GLN A 101 -5.37 -9.64 -5.57
C GLN A 101 -5.82 -9.53 -4.11
N ALA A 102 -4.92 -9.80 -3.17
CA ALA A 102 -5.25 -9.78 -1.74
C ALA A 102 -5.36 -8.34 -1.20
N HIS A 103 -4.80 -7.37 -1.94
CA HIS A 103 -4.78 -5.95 -1.57
C HIS A 103 -4.21 -5.72 -0.16
N GLU A 104 -3.24 -6.55 0.22
CA GLU A 104 -2.55 -6.50 1.50
C GLU A 104 -1.07 -6.82 1.36
N ILE A 105 -0.22 -6.26 2.23
CA ILE A 105 1.21 -6.54 2.32
C ILE A 105 1.62 -6.85 3.75
N SER A 106 2.53 -7.80 3.96
CA SER A 106 3.07 -8.03 5.30
C SER A 106 4.02 -6.91 5.73
N THR A 107 4.09 -6.62 7.03
CA THR A 107 5.12 -5.70 7.58
C THR A 107 6.53 -6.15 7.26
N ARG A 108 6.72 -7.46 7.02
CA ARG A 108 8.01 -8.01 6.64
C ARG A 108 8.38 -7.57 5.22
N GLN A 109 7.51 -7.81 4.26
CA GLN A 109 7.72 -7.39 2.87
C GLN A 109 7.86 -5.87 2.75
N LEU A 110 6.99 -5.11 3.43
CA LEU A 110 7.07 -3.66 3.43
C LEU A 110 8.42 -3.16 3.99
N GLY A 111 8.92 -3.79 5.06
CA GLY A 111 10.23 -3.46 5.63
C GLY A 111 11.39 -3.75 4.69
N GLU A 112 11.35 -4.87 3.95
CA GLU A 112 12.37 -5.16 2.93
C GLU A 112 12.36 -4.14 1.79
N LEU A 113 11.19 -3.69 1.33
CA LEU A 113 11.08 -2.62 0.31
C LEU A 113 11.73 -1.32 0.79
N VAL A 114 11.51 -0.95 2.06
CA VAL A 114 12.14 0.23 2.66
C VAL A 114 13.66 0.08 2.73
N LEU A 115 14.14 -1.09 3.17
CA LEU A 115 15.56 -1.41 3.23
C LEU A 115 16.22 -1.33 1.84
N GLU A 116 15.60 -1.91 0.82
CA GLU A 116 16.09 -1.83 -0.55
C GLU A 116 16.25 -0.38 -1.00
N LYS A 117 15.22 0.46 -0.85
CA LYS A 117 15.27 1.88 -1.22
C LYS A 117 16.29 2.67 -0.41
N LEU A 118 16.36 2.46 0.91
CA LEU A 118 17.34 3.13 1.75
C LEU A 118 18.78 2.72 1.43
N SER A 119 19.03 1.47 1.05
CA SER A 119 20.39 1.03 0.69
C SER A 119 20.95 1.77 -0.54
N ALA A 120 20.09 2.10 -1.50
CA ALA A 120 20.44 2.88 -2.68
C ALA A 120 20.67 4.37 -2.38
N VAL A 121 20.02 4.91 -1.35
CA VAL A 121 20.09 6.34 -1.00
C VAL A 121 21.17 6.64 0.03
N ASP A 122 21.19 5.90 1.14
CA ASP A 122 22.12 6.15 2.24
C ASP A 122 22.34 4.91 3.11
N LYS A 123 23.57 4.40 3.10
CA LYS A 123 23.99 3.20 3.86
C LYS A 123 23.81 3.37 5.38
N VAL A 124 23.94 4.58 5.94
CA VAL A 124 23.76 4.82 7.38
C VAL A 124 22.27 4.78 7.74
N ALA A 125 21.41 5.37 6.91
CA ALA A 125 19.96 5.31 7.08
C ALA A 125 19.44 3.88 6.97
N TYR A 126 19.97 3.10 6.01
CA TYR A 126 19.71 1.66 5.93
C TYR A 126 19.98 0.96 7.27
N ILE A 127 21.18 1.14 7.84
CA ILE A 127 21.57 0.48 9.10
C ILE A 127 20.67 0.91 10.26
N ARG A 128 20.33 2.20 10.35
CA ARG A 128 19.40 2.70 11.38
C ARG A 128 18.02 2.09 11.26
N PHE A 129 17.48 2.01 10.05
CA PHE A 129 16.18 1.39 9.82
C PHE A 129 16.23 -0.12 10.12
N ALA A 130 17.27 -0.81 9.64
CA ALA A 130 17.50 -2.23 9.89
C ALA A 130 17.59 -2.54 11.39
N SER A 131 18.21 -1.64 12.18
CA SER A 131 18.33 -1.80 13.64
C SER A 131 16.99 -1.89 14.36
N VAL A 132 16.01 -1.10 13.92
CA VAL A 132 14.66 -1.11 14.50
C VAL A 132 13.85 -2.28 13.95
N TYR A 133 14.01 -2.58 12.67
CA TYR A 133 13.19 -3.56 11.98
C TYR A 133 13.64 -5.00 12.21
N ARG A 134 14.94 -5.33 12.13
CA ARG A 134 15.41 -6.72 12.23
C ARG A 134 15.58 -7.24 13.65
N HIS A 135 15.47 -6.40 14.69
CA HIS A 135 15.71 -6.77 16.10
C HIS A 135 16.92 -7.69 16.27
N PHE A 136 18.10 -7.20 15.88
CA PHE A 136 19.34 -7.96 16.04
C PHE A 136 19.48 -8.44 17.50
N GLU A 137 19.58 -9.75 17.69
CA GLU A 137 19.63 -10.34 19.04
C GLU A 137 21.04 -10.19 19.65
N ASN A 138 22.05 -10.07 18.80
CA ASN A 138 23.45 -10.00 19.19
C ASN A 138 24.24 -9.00 18.33
N MET A 139 25.41 -8.59 18.85
CA MET A 139 26.31 -7.64 18.18
C MET A 139 26.91 -8.22 16.89
N GLU A 140 27.06 -9.55 16.81
CA GLU A 140 27.67 -10.24 15.67
C GLU A 140 26.78 -10.16 14.43
N GLU A 141 25.46 -10.36 14.57
CA GLU A 141 24.47 -10.17 13.50
C GLU A 141 24.45 -8.74 12.98
N PHE A 142 24.56 -7.77 13.89
CA PHE A 142 24.63 -6.36 13.51
C PHE A 142 25.90 -6.06 12.70
N ILE A 143 27.06 -6.52 13.16
CA ILE A 143 28.34 -6.36 12.46
C ILE A 143 28.30 -7.07 11.09
N ALA A 144 27.71 -8.26 11.01
CA ALA A 144 27.54 -8.99 9.75
C ALA A 144 26.72 -8.18 8.73
N GLU A 145 25.61 -7.57 9.16
CA GLU A 145 24.80 -6.73 8.27
C GLU A 145 25.54 -5.44 7.87
N VAL A 146 26.27 -4.81 8.81
CA VAL A 146 27.12 -3.64 8.51
C VAL A 146 28.19 -4.00 7.47
N ASN A 147 28.87 -5.13 7.61
CA ASN A 147 29.89 -5.59 6.68
C ASN A 147 29.30 -5.91 5.30
N LYS A 148 28.10 -6.48 5.24
CA LYS A 148 27.38 -6.75 3.99
C LYS A 148 27.10 -5.46 3.21
N VAL A 149 26.75 -4.38 3.90
CA VAL A 149 26.47 -3.07 3.30
C VAL A 149 27.74 -2.28 3.01
N GLY A 150 28.77 -2.43 3.86
CA GLY A 150 30.06 -1.76 3.74
C GLY A 150 31.03 -2.37 2.72
N GLY A 151 30.85 -3.66 2.39
CA GLY A 151 31.78 -4.45 1.57
C GLY A 151 31.89 -4.09 0.08
N GLU A 152 31.20 -3.05 -0.41
CA GLU A 152 31.32 -2.59 -1.80
C GLU A 152 32.44 -1.56 -2.04
N HIS A 153 33.14 -1.13 -0.98
CA HIS A 153 34.31 -0.25 -1.11
C HIS A 153 35.51 -0.84 -0.37
N GLY A 154 36.11 -1.85 -1.00
CA GLY A 154 37.42 -2.40 -0.66
C GLY A 154 38.18 -2.76 -1.94
N GLY A 155 38.46 -1.75 -2.77
CA GLY A 155 39.30 -1.87 -3.96
C GLY A 155 39.98 -0.53 -4.24
N ASP A 156 41.20 -0.42 -3.70
CA ASP A 156 42.37 0.43 -4.02
C ASP A 156 42.16 1.92 -4.36
N GLN A 157 42.74 2.85 -3.59
CA GLN A 157 44.16 3.27 -3.63
C GLN A 157 44.60 3.77 -5.00
#